data_AF-A0A960U359-F1
#
_entry.id   AF-A0A960U359-F1
#
_cell.length_a   1.000
_cell.length_b   1.000
_cell.length_c   1.000
_cell.angle_alpha   90.00
_cell.angle_beta   90.00
_cell.angle_gamma   90.00
#
_symmetry.space_group_name_H-M   'P 1'
#
loop_
_entity.id
_entity.type
_entity.pdbx_description
1 polymer ?
#
loop_
_entity_poly.entity_id
_entity_poly.type
_entity_poly.pdbx_seq_one_letter_code
_entity_poly.pdbx_strand_id
1 'polypeptide(L)'
;MGKNIPKDPGSKRIKRPRFHIIDNAPGAEWRRVNLKKLRSRVEAQVEAKRQSWLRAKLSRRSIYAVPLCLLVTGVASIFAFFAVIFAPKSKLYEFVERTWTRTIHRIAGVRIQAQGLEHIDPASTYIILANHASHLDIPVLMQATPMPVRFFARENLFKIPMFGWCLALTGHIPIDRRKGATDFDKLRTDCEKLVERQHSIL
;
A
#
# COMPACT_ATOMS: atom_id res chain seq x y z
N MET A 1 -33.18 34.71 -2.65
CA MET A 1 -33.99 34.47 -3.86
C MET A 1 -34.04 32.98 -4.15
N GLY A 2 -35.06 32.28 -3.64
CA GLY A 2 -35.28 30.85 -3.92
C GLY A 2 -36.06 30.68 -5.22
N LYS A 3 -35.54 29.88 -6.16
CA LYS A 3 -36.25 29.54 -7.40
C LYS A 3 -37.27 28.43 -7.10
N ASN A 4 -38.56 28.75 -7.27
CA ASN A 4 -39.67 27.79 -7.25
C ASN A 4 -39.61 26.91 -8.49
N ILE A 5 -39.55 25.58 -8.30
CA ILE A 5 -39.75 24.59 -9.35
C ILE A 5 -41.26 24.23 -9.36
N PRO A 6 -41.95 24.20 -10.53
CA PRO A 6 -43.37 23.88 -10.58
C PRO A 6 -43.60 22.40 -10.22
N LYS A 7 -44.60 22.12 -9.38
CA LYS A 7 -45.05 20.74 -9.11
C LYS A 7 -45.95 20.26 -10.26
N ASP A 8 -45.59 19.11 -10.81
CA ASP A 8 -46.35 18.36 -11.83
C ASP A 8 -47.79 18.03 -11.35
N PRO A 9 -48.85 18.38 -12.11
CA PRO A 9 -50.24 18.12 -11.72
C PRO A 9 -50.68 16.63 -11.85
N GLY A 10 -49.79 15.70 -12.22
CA GLY A 10 -50.18 14.31 -12.55
C GLY A 10 -49.97 13.22 -11.49
N SER A 11 -49.35 13.47 -10.32
CA SER A 11 -48.98 12.35 -9.43
C SER A 11 -50.15 11.84 -8.57
N LYS A 12 -50.88 10.83 -9.07
CA LYS A 12 -51.76 10.01 -8.22
C LYS A 12 -50.89 9.28 -7.20
N ARG A 13 -50.85 9.81 -5.98
CA ARG A 13 -50.14 9.22 -4.83
C ARG A 13 -50.77 7.87 -4.52
N ILE A 14 -50.14 6.78 -4.97
CA ILE A 14 -50.51 5.42 -4.56
C ILE A 14 -50.41 5.39 -3.03
N LYS A 15 -51.56 5.29 -2.34
CA LYS A 15 -51.60 5.14 -0.88
C LYS A 15 -50.89 3.83 -0.56
N ARG A 16 -49.66 3.92 -0.02
CA ARG A 16 -48.97 2.74 0.52
C ARG A 16 -49.86 2.15 1.62
N PRO A 17 -50.22 0.86 1.57
CA PRO A 17 -50.96 0.24 2.66
C PRO A 17 -50.18 0.43 3.96
N ARG A 18 -50.84 1.04 4.95
CA ARG A 18 -50.26 1.29 6.27
C ARG A 18 -50.36 -0.01 7.04
N PHE A 19 -49.34 -0.86 6.92
CA PHE A 19 -49.22 -2.05 7.75
C PHE A 19 -48.99 -1.62 9.20
N HIS A 20 -50.03 -1.71 10.01
CA HIS A 20 -49.88 -1.69 11.47
C HIS A 20 -49.33 -3.05 11.89
N ILE A 21 -48.03 -3.11 12.15
CA ILE A 21 -47.40 -4.28 12.76
C ILE A 21 -47.80 -4.27 14.24
N ILE A 22 -48.66 -5.20 14.64
CA ILE A 22 -49.04 -5.41 16.04
C ILE A 22 -47.87 -6.16 16.70
N ASP A 23 -46.96 -5.42 17.34
CA ASP A 23 -45.69 -5.94 17.88
C ASP A 23 -45.79 -6.66 19.25
N ASN A 24 -47.00 -6.93 19.76
CA ASN A 24 -47.20 -7.42 21.13
C ASN A 24 -48.01 -8.73 21.25
N ALA A 25 -47.74 -9.69 20.36
CA ALA A 25 -48.23 -11.06 20.53
C ALA A 25 -47.32 -11.85 21.51
N PRO A 26 -47.86 -12.52 22.55
CA PRO A 26 -47.07 -13.41 23.40
C PRO A 26 -46.45 -14.51 22.55
N GLY A 27 -45.12 -14.67 22.63
CA GLY A 27 -44.37 -15.62 21.79
C GLY A 27 -43.63 -15.02 20.58
N ALA A 28 -43.54 -13.68 20.43
CA ALA A 28 -42.79 -13.03 19.33
C ALA A 28 -41.24 -13.15 19.45
N GLU A 29 -40.71 -13.74 20.52
CA GLU A 29 -39.27 -13.87 20.77
C GLU A 29 -38.56 -14.77 19.75
N TRP A 30 -39.19 -15.89 19.36
CA TRP A 30 -38.63 -16.78 18.33
C TRP A 30 -38.48 -16.07 16.97
N ARG A 31 -39.39 -15.12 16.63
CA ARG A 31 -39.29 -14.32 15.40
C ARG A 31 -38.12 -13.35 15.45
N ARG A 32 -37.88 -12.69 16.58
CA ARG A 32 -36.73 -11.78 16.76
C ARG A 32 -35.39 -12.52 16.68
N VAL A 33 -35.29 -13.71 17.27
CA VAL A 33 -34.10 -14.57 17.18
C VAL A 33 -33.87 -15.05 15.74
N ASN A 34 -34.93 -15.47 15.04
CA ASN A 34 -34.82 -15.89 13.64
C ASN A 34 -34.45 -14.73 12.70
N LEU A 35 -34.98 -13.52 12.93
CA LEU A 35 -34.66 -12.35 12.13
C LEU A 35 -33.21 -11.88 12.30
N LYS A 36 -32.68 -11.88 13.54
CA LYS A 36 -31.25 -11.58 13.78
C LYS A 36 -30.34 -12.61 13.10
N LYS A 37 -30.68 -13.89 13.21
CA LYS A 37 -29.92 -15.00 12.60
C LYS A 37 -30.01 -15.00 11.07
N LEU A 38 -31.17 -14.63 10.52
CA LEU A 38 -31.36 -14.49 9.08
C LEU A 38 -30.57 -13.29 8.55
N ARG A 39 -30.63 -12.15 9.26
CA ARG A 39 -29.88 -10.94 8.91
C ARG A 39 -28.36 -11.18 8.92
N SER A 40 -27.82 -11.84 9.94
CA SER A 40 -26.38 -12.15 9.99
C SER A 40 -25.94 -13.10 8.87
N ARG A 41 -26.78 -14.07 8.48
CA ARG A 41 -26.52 -14.95 7.33
C ARG A 41 -26.54 -14.20 5.99
N VAL A 42 -27.49 -13.27 5.82
CA VAL A 42 -27.56 -12.43 4.61
C VAL A 42 -26.37 -11.48 4.54
N GLU A 43 -26.01 -10.81 5.65
CA GLU A 43 -24.83 -9.93 5.73
C GLU A 43 -23.53 -10.71 5.43
N ALA A 44 -23.38 -11.92 5.99
CA ALA A 44 -22.24 -12.78 5.69
C ALA A 44 -22.19 -13.23 4.22
N GLN A 45 -23.34 -13.55 3.61
CA GLN A 45 -23.42 -13.88 2.18
C GLN A 45 -23.09 -12.68 1.28
N VAL A 46 -23.59 -11.49 1.63
CA VAL A 46 -23.29 -10.25 0.91
C VAL A 46 -21.81 -9.92 1.02
N GLU A 47 -21.21 -10.02 2.21
CA GLU A 47 -19.79 -9.75 2.40
C GLU A 47 -18.94 -10.82 1.70
N ALA A 48 -19.30 -12.11 1.77
CA ALA A 48 -18.60 -13.16 1.03
C ALA A 48 -18.65 -12.93 -0.50
N LYS A 49 -19.80 -12.48 -1.03
CA LYS A 49 -19.96 -12.16 -2.46
C LYS A 49 -19.23 -10.88 -2.85
N ARG A 50 -19.16 -9.89 -1.95
CA ARG A 50 -18.35 -8.67 -2.12
C ARG A 50 -16.86 -9.00 -2.10
N GLN A 51 -16.41 -9.82 -1.17
CA GLN A 51 -15.04 -10.30 -1.06
C GLN A 51 -14.64 -11.13 -2.29
N SER A 52 -15.50 -12.02 -2.78
CA SER A 52 -15.22 -12.80 -4.00
C SER A 52 -15.16 -11.91 -5.26
N TRP A 53 -16.05 -10.92 -5.37
CA TRP A 53 -16.02 -9.93 -6.45
C TRP A 53 -14.76 -9.05 -6.39
N LEU A 54 -14.36 -8.60 -5.20
CA LEU A 54 -13.12 -7.83 -4.99
C LEU A 54 -11.91 -8.67 -5.37
N ARG A 55 -11.83 -9.94 -4.92
CA ARG A 55 -10.75 -10.87 -5.28
C ARG A 55 -10.69 -11.12 -6.78
N ALA A 56 -11.82 -11.35 -7.44
CA ALA A 56 -11.87 -11.58 -8.88
C ALA A 56 -11.46 -10.33 -9.68
N LYS A 57 -11.92 -9.14 -9.27
CA LYS A 57 -11.54 -7.87 -9.90
C LYS A 57 -10.06 -7.55 -9.68
N LEU A 58 -9.54 -7.80 -8.48
CA LEU A 58 -8.13 -7.62 -8.14
C LEU A 58 -7.25 -8.63 -8.92
N SER A 59 -7.69 -9.87 -9.04
CA SER A 59 -7.05 -10.95 -9.81
C SER A 59 -6.92 -10.63 -11.31
N ARG A 60 -7.96 -10.08 -11.94
CA ARG A 60 -7.89 -9.66 -13.35
C ARG A 60 -6.93 -8.50 -13.57
N ARG A 61 -6.89 -7.56 -12.63
CA ARG A 61 -5.95 -6.43 -12.69
C ARG A 61 -4.50 -6.87 -12.49
N SER A 62 -4.26 -7.82 -11.58
CA SER A 62 -2.90 -8.31 -11.31
C SER A 62 -2.25 -8.99 -12.52
N ILE A 63 -3.03 -9.63 -13.41
CA ILE A 63 -2.51 -10.29 -14.62
C ILE A 63 -1.69 -9.32 -15.47
N TYR A 64 -2.13 -8.07 -15.60
CA TYR A 64 -1.45 -7.05 -16.39
C TYR A 64 -0.59 -6.12 -15.53
N ALA A 65 -1.01 -5.85 -14.29
CA ALA A 65 -0.30 -4.93 -13.40
C ALA A 65 1.07 -5.47 -12.98
N VAL A 66 1.19 -6.76 -12.66
CA VAL A 66 2.46 -7.36 -12.25
C VAL A 66 3.54 -7.30 -13.35
N PRO A 67 3.32 -7.79 -14.57
CA PRO A 67 4.34 -7.70 -15.62
C PRO A 67 4.67 -6.25 -15.97
N LEU A 68 3.68 -5.35 -15.94
CA LEU A 68 3.93 -3.93 -16.16
C LEU A 68 4.78 -3.30 -15.04
N CYS A 69 4.54 -3.66 -13.78
CA CYS A 69 5.38 -3.24 -12.66
C CYS A 69 6.82 -3.75 -12.81
N LEU A 70 7.01 -4.99 -13.25
CA LEU A 70 8.34 -5.56 -13.50
C LEU A 70 9.06 -4.83 -14.64
N LEU A 71 8.37 -4.57 -15.75
CA LEU A 71 8.90 -3.80 -16.88
C LEU A 71 9.32 -2.39 -16.44
N VAL A 72 8.44 -1.67 -15.74
CA VAL A 72 8.71 -0.32 -15.24
C VAL A 72 9.89 -0.33 -14.25
N THR A 73 10.00 -1.36 -13.41
CA THR A 73 11.13 -1.51 -12.48
C THR A 73 12.43 -1.75 -13.24
N GLY A 74 12.43 -2.61 -14.26
CA GLY A 74 13.62 -2.84 -15.10
C GLY A 74 14.09 -1.57 -15.79
N VAL A 75 13.17 -0.84 -16.43
CA VAL A 75 13.47 0.45 -17.09
C VAL A 75 13.98 1.47 -16.08
N ALA A 76 13.30 1.65 -14.94
CA ALA A 76 13.75 2.58 -13.90
C ALA A 76 15.13 2.21 -13.34
N SER A 77 15.43 0.93 -13.20
CA SER A 77 16.74 0.45 -12.72
C SER A 77 17.87 0.84 -13.66
N ILE A 78 17.62 0.82 -14.97
CA ILE A 78 18.57 1.28 -15.98
C ILE A 78 18.87 2.77 -15.76
N PHE A 79 17.83 3.60 -15.74
CA PHE A 79 17.99 5.04 -15.54
C PHE A 79 18.62 5.39 -14.19
N ALA A 80 18.23 4.70 -13.12
CA ALA A 80 18.79 4.90 -11.80
C ALA A 80 20.29 4.56 -11.78
N PHE A 81 20.70 3.49 -12.45
CA PHE A 81 22.11 3.09 -12.52
C PHE A 81 22.97 4.14 -13.21
N PHE A 82 22.52 4.62 -14.38
CA PHE A 82 23.21 5.71 -15.08
C PHE A 82 23.18 7.01 -14.26
N ALA A 83 22.09 7.32 -13.56
CA ALA A 83 22.02 8.51 -12.70
C ALA A 83 23.05 8.45 -11.55
N VAL A 84 23.21 7.30 -10.90
CA VAL A 84 24.17 7.12 -9.81
C VAL A 84 25.61 7.22 -10.31
N ILE A 85 25.93 6.67 -11.47
CA ILE A 85 27.30 6.69 -12.00
C ILE A 85 27.69 8.06 -12.55
N PHE A 86 26.85 8.65 -13.39
CA PHE A 86 27.21 9.85 -14.15
C PHE A 86 26.83 11.13 -13.43
N ALA A 87 25.89 11.08 -12.49
CA ALA A 87 25.42 12.26 -11.77
C ALA A 87 25.17 11.99 -10.27
N PRO A 88 26.16 11.44 -9.53
CA PRO A 88 25.99 10.98 -8.14
C PRO A 88 25.58 12.09 -7.16
N LYS A 89 25.95 13.35 -7.43
CA LYS A 89 25.59 14.51 -6.60
C LYS A 89 24.31 15.21 -7.05
N SER A 90 23.68 14.75 -8.13
CA SER A 90 22.48 15.37 -8.68
C SER A 90 21.22 14.78 -8.06
N LYS A 91 20.11 15.53 -8.12
CA LYS A 91 18.78 15.02 -7.75
C LYS A 91 18.18 14.05 -8.79
N LEU A 92 18.95 13.62 -9.79
CA LEU A 92 18.46 12.75 -10.86
C LEU A 92 18.06 11.36 -10.33
N TYR A 93 18.87 10.78 -9.45
CA TYR A 93 18.54 9.51 -8.81
C TYR A 93 17.22 9.62 -8.00
N GLU A 94 17.11 10.64 -7.15
CA GLU A 94 15.89 10.91 -6.38
C GLU A 94 14.67 11.14 -7.28
N PHE A 95 14.85 11.82 -8.42
CA PHE A 95 13.80 12.03 -9.40
C PHE A 95 13.33 10.73 -10.05
N VAL A 96 14.28 9.87 -10.48
CA VAL A 96 13.98 8.55 -11.05
C VAL A 96 13.27 7.69 -10.02
N GLU A 97 13.77 7.65 -8.78
CA GLU A 97 13.20 6.91 -7.66
C GLU A 97 11.76 7.35 -7.34
N ARG A 98 11.53 8.66 -7.20
CA ARG A 98 10.19 9.23 -6.95
C ARG A 98 9.23 8.98 -8.12
N THR A 99 9.73 9.02 -9.36
CA THR A 99 8.91 8.75 -10.54
C THR A 99 8.55 7.28 -10.66
N TRP A 100 9.50 6.39 -10.38
CA TRP A 100 9.31 4.94 -10.35
C TRP A 100 8.27 4.55 -9.31
N THR A 101 8.44 4.95 -8.05
CA THR A 101 7.50 4.60 -6.97
C THR A 101 6.08 5.06 -7.31
N ARG A 102 5.89 6.33 -7.71
CA ARG A 102 4.59 6.88 -8.13
C ARG A 102 3.95 6.07 -9.25
N THR A 103 4.75 5.63 -10.22
CA THR A 103 4.26 4.84 -11.36
C THR A 103 3.81 3.45 -10.91
N ILE A 104 4.59 2.78 -10.05
CA ILE A 104 4.24 1.49 -9.46
C ILE A 104 2.93 1.57 -8.67
N HIS A 105 2.74 2.58 -7.82
CA HIS A 105 1.49 2.73 -7.07
C HIS A 105 0.29 2.99 -7.97
N ARG A 106 0.45 3.79 -9.03
CA ARG A 106 -0.62 4.03 -10.02
C ARG A 106 -1.03 2.75 -10.73
N ILE A 107 -0.05 1.94 -11.18
CA ILE A 107 -0.32 0.64 -11.82
C ILE A 107 -1.00 -0.31 -10.84
N ALA A 108 -0.53 -0.36 -9.60
CA ALA A 108 -1.12 -1.18 -8.55
C ALA A 108 -2.50 -0.67 -8.06
N GLY A 109 -2.90 0.55 -8.44
CA GLY A 109 -4.14 1.18 -7.97
C GLY A 109 -4.12 1.53 -6.48
N VAL A 110 -2.93 1.74 -5.91
CA VAL A 110 -2.71 2.07 -4.50
C VAL A 110 -2.75 3.59 -4.32
N ARG A 111 -3.49 4.05 -3.31
CA ARG A 111 -3.47 5.44 -2.84
C ARG A 111 -2.78 5.49 -1.50
N ILE A 112 -1.73 6.30 -1.40
CA ILE A 112 -0.97 6.47 -0.16
C ILE A 112 -1.59 7.60 0.64
N GLN A 113 -1.82 7.34 1.92
CA GLN A 113 -2.17 8.35 2.92
C GLN A 113 -1.15 8.20 4.05
N ALA A 114 -0.43 9.28 4.33
CA ALA A 114 0.54 9.35 5.41
C ALA A 114 0.04 10.38 6.43
N GLN A 115 0.22 10.07 7.71
CA GLN A 115 -0.15 10.91 8.85
C GLN A 115 1.04 10.92 9.82
N GLY A 116 1.18 11.99 10.61
CA GLY A 116 2.27 12.09 11.57
C GLY A 116 3.63 12.44 10.95
N LEU A 117 3.67 12.87 9.68
CA LEU A 117 4.92 13.27 9.02
C LEU A 117 5.51 14.55 9.63
N GLU A 118 4.70 15.35 10.31
CA GLU A 118 5.11 16.53 11.07
C GLU A 118 6.05 16.21 12.24
N HIS A 119 6.09 14.95 12.70
CA HIS A 119 7.03 14.50 13.74
C HIS A 119 8.39 14.10 13.16
N ILE A 120 8.54 14.16 11.84
CA ILE A 120 9.74 13.73 11.13
C ILE A 120 10.53 14.96 10.70
N ASP A 121 11.72 15.12 11.26
CA ASP A 121 12.70 16.11 10.83
C ASP A 121 13.54 15.52 9.68
N PRO A 122 13.46 16.03 8.44
CA PRO A 122 14.23 15.50 7.32
C PRO A 122 15.75 15.59 7.49
N ALA A 123 16.25 16.43 8.41
CA ALA A 123 17.68 16.57 8.71
C ALA A 123 18.18 15.55 9.75
N SER A 124 17.28 14.82 10.41
CA SER A 124 17.59 13.84 11.44
C SER A 124 17.67 12.41 10.89
N THR A 125 18.35 11.53 11.62
CA THR A 125 18.50 10.11 11.28
C THR A 125 17.50 9.25 12.03
N TYR A 126 16.79 8.37 11.33
CA TYR A 126 15.75 7.52 11.90
C TYR A 126 15.97 6.03 11.62
N ILE A 127 15.51 5.19 12.56
CA ILE A 127 15.22 3.78 12.30
C ILE A 127 13.71 3.67 12.12
N ILE A 128 13.29 3.29 10.93
CA ILE A 128 11.88 3.16 10.56
C ILE A 128 11.52 1.69 10.64
N LEU A 129 10.50 1.36 11.44
CA LEU A 129 10.02 0.00 11.57
C LEU A 129 8.64 -0.12 10.92
N ALA A 130 8.50 -1.03 9.97
CA ALA A 130 7.26 -1.26 9.25
C ALA A 130 6.91 -2.75 9.23
N ASN A 131 5.61 -3.04 9.39
CA ASN A 131 5.11 -4.40 9.19
C ASN A 131 5.23 -4.75 7.70
N HIS A 132 5.99 -5.81 7.39
CA HIS A 132 6.19 -6.22 6.01
C HIS A 132 5.03 -7.12 5.53
N ALA A 133 3.98 -6.50 4.98
CA ALA A 133 2.78 -7.16 4.48
C ALA A 133 2.83 -7.44 2.97
N SER A 134 3.63 -6.69 2.20
CA SER A 134 3.65 -6.79 0.74
C SER A 134 4.94 -6.28 0.10
N HIS A 135 5.17 -6.65 -1.16
CA HIS A 135 6.27 -6.07 -1.96
C HIS A 135 6.11 -4.56 -2.23
N LEU A 136 4.90 -4.01 -2.05
CA LEU A 136 4.65 -2.58 -2.25
C LEU A 136 5.06 -1.73 -1.05
N ASP A 137 5.40 -2.35 0.09
CA ASP A 137 5.74 -1.64 1.31
C ASP A 137 6.96 -0.73 1.10
N ILE A 138 8.01 -1.24 0.44
CA ILE A 138 9.22 -0.47 0.14
C ILE A 138 8.89 0.76 -0.73
N PRO A 139 8.27 0.63 -1.91
CA PRO A 139 7.84 1.80 -2.69
C PRO A 139 6.94 2.76 -1.90
N VAL A 140 6.02 2.26 -1.08
CA VAL A 140 5.13 3.09 -0.26
C VAL A 140 5.95 3.92 0.72
N LEU A 141 6.87 3.30 1.44
CA LEU A 141 7.69 3.96 2.45
C LEU A 141 8.64 4.97 1.79
N MET A 142 9.32 4.61 0.71
CA MET A 142 10.17 5.53 -0.07
C MET A 142 9.41 6.77 -0.58
N GLN A 143 8.11 6.65 -0.83
CA GLN A 143 7.28 7.80 -1.25
C GLN A 143 6.73 8.60 -0.07
N ALA A 144 6.41 7.92 1.04
CA ALA A 144 5.81 8.56 2.22
C ALA A 144 6.86 9.28 3.08
N THR A 145 8.09 8.79 3.12
CA THR A 145 9.17 9.37 3.93
C THR A 145 9.71 10.64 3.28
N PRO A 146 9.89 11.73 4.04
CA PRO A 146 10.37 13.00 3.48
C PRO A 146 11.87 13.01 3.17
N MET A 147 12.61 12.00 3.65
CA MET A 147 14.06 11.82 3.45
C MET A 147 14.37 10.54 2.66
N PRO A 148 15.59 10.43 2.09
CA PRO A 148 16.11 9.18 1.57
C PRO A 148 16.26 8.13 2.69
N VAL A 149 15.82 6.90 2.41
CA VAL A 149 15.92 5.77 3.34
C VAL A 149 16.76 4.65 2.74
N ARG A 150 17.40 3.87 3.59
CA ARG A 150 18.15 2.65 3.22
C ARG A 150 17.44 1.47 3.84
N PHE A 151 16.96 0.56 3.00
CA PHE A 151 16.25 -0.62 3.47
C PHE A 151 17.08 -1.88 3.38
N PHE A 152 16.70 -2.86 4.19
CA PHE A 152 17.19 -4.22 4.07
C PHE A 152 16.58 -4.93 2.85
N ALA A 153 17.43 -5.44 1.96
CA ALA A 153 17.02 -6.14 0.76
C ALA A 153 17.59 -7.56 0.73
N ARG A 154 16.86 -8.51 0.14
CA ARG A 154 17.32 -9.90 0.04
C ARG A 154 18.61 -9.97 -0.77
N GLU A 155 19.63 -10.71 -0.32
CA GLU A 155 20.94 -10.80 -0.97
C GLU A 155 20.85 -11.11 -2.49
N ASN A 156 19.91 -11.97 -2.89
CA ASN A 156 19.73 -12.31 -4.31
C ASN A 156 19.30 -11.11 -5.19
N LEU A 157 18.71 -10.06 -4.63
CA LEU A 157 18.37 -8.85 -5.38
C LEU A 157 19.62 -8.09 -5.81
N PHE A 158 20.70 -8.15 -5.02
CA PHE A 158 21.99 -7.52 -5.34
C PHE A 158 22.69 -8.17 -6.54
N LYS A 159 22.30 -9.39 -6.90
CA LYS A 159 22.83 -10.12 -8.06
C LYS A 159 22.16 -9.74 -9.38
N ILE A 160 21.05 -9.00 -9.34
CA ILE A 160 20.35 -8.54 -10.54
C ILE A 160 21.15 -7.38 -11.15
N PRO A 161 21.58 -7.46 -12.43
CA PRO A 161 22.33 -6.38 -13.06
C PRO A 161 21.57 -5.06 -13.02
N MET A 162 22.29 -3.96 -12.83
CA MET A 162 21.80 -2.57 -12.72
C MET A 162 20.92 -2.32 -11.50
N PHE A 163 19.88 -3.12 -11.24
CA PHE A 163 19.04 -2.99 -10.03
C PHE A 163 19.83 -3.29 -8.77
N GLY A 164 20.46 -4.46 -8.68
CA GLY A 164 21.27 -4.87 -7.54
C GLY A 164 22.51 -3.99 -7.35
N TRP A 165 23.11 -3.53 -8.45
CA TRP A 165 24.21 -2.57 -8.41
C TRP A 165 23.76 -1.22 -7.89
N CYS A 166 22.58 -0.72 -8.28
CA CYS A 166 22.01 0.49 -7.67
C CYS A 166 21.82 0.32 -6.17
N LEU A 167 21.25 -0.80 -5.72
CA LEU A 167 21.06 -1.06 -4.29
C LEU A 167 22.39 -1.00 -3.53
N ALA A 168 23.45 -1.63 -4.07
CA ALA A 168 24.79 -1.58 -3.49
C ALA A 168 25.37 -0.17 -3.45
N LEU A 169 25.34 0.55 -4.57
CA LEU A 169 25.91 1.89 -4.70
C LEU A 169 25.20 2.93 -3.83
N THR A 170 23.90 2.73 -3.60
CA THR A 170 23.09 3.62 -2.77
C THR A 170 23.15 3.25 -1.29
N GLY A 171 23.83 2.16 -0.91
CA GLY A 171 24.06 1.78 0.50
C GLY A 171 22.92 0.99 1.13
N HIS A 172 22.13 0.26 0.35
CA HIS A 172 21.15 -0.70 0.88
C HIS A 172 21.85 -1.93 1.45
N ILE A 173 21.28 -2.53 2.51
CA ILE A 173 21.93 -3.62 3.24
C ILE A 173 21.40 -4.98 2.73
N PRO A 174 22.27 -5.89 2.25
CA PRO A 174 21.87 -7.25 1.89
C PRO A 174 21.62 -8.11 3.13
N ILE A 175 20.49 -8.81 3.15
CA ILE A 175 20.14 -9.82 4.17
C ILE A 175 20.01 -11.20 3.53
N ASP A 176 20.61 -12.21 4.16
CA ASP A 176 20.39 -13.62 3.86
C ASP A 176 19.65 -14.31 5.01
N ARG A 177 18.33 -14.41 4.85
CA ARG A 177 17.43 -15.06 5.82
C ARG A 177 17.73 -16.54 6.06
N ARG A 178 18.61 -17.17 5.27
CA ARG A 178 18.99 -18.58 5.42
C ARG A 178 20.17 -18.80 6.38
N LYS A 179 20.97 -17.76 6.67
CA LYS A 179 22.23 -17.87 7.41
C LYS A 179 22.11 -17.73 8.93
N GLY A 180 20.91 -17.48 9.46
CA GLY A 180 20.67 -17.50 10.91
C GLY A 180 21.56 -16.52 11.70
N ALA A 181 22.09 -16.97 12.84
CA ALA A 181 22.80 -16.15 13.83
C ALA A 181 23.99 -15.34 13.25
N THR A 182 24.73 -15.90 12.30
CA THR A 182 25.93 -15.28 11.72
C THR A 182 25.63 -14.02 10.89
N ASP A 183 24.38 -13.87 10.41
CA ASP A 183 23.98 -12.67 9.66
C ASP A 183 23.72 -11.48 10.60
N PHE A 184 23.44 -11.71 11.89
CA PHE A 184 23.10 -10.63 12.84
C PHE A 184 24.29 -9.75 13.21
N ASP A 185 25.49 -10.30 13.41
CA ASP A 185 26.68 -9.50 13.73
C ASP A 185 27.09 -8.60 12.54
N LYS A 186 26.97 -9.15 11.33
CA LYS A 186 27.20 -8.39 10.09
C LYS A 186 26.15 -7.30 9.93
N LEU A 187 24.87 -7.65 10.13
CA LEU A 187 23.76 -6.72 10.08
C LEU A 187 23.96 -5.56 11.08
N ARG A 188 24.36 -5.88 12.32
CA ARG A 188 24.65 -4.87 13.35
C ARG A 188 25.73 -3.92 12.89
N THR A 189 26.84 -4.46 12.39
CA THR A 189 27.98 -3.66 11.90
C THR A 189 27.57 -2.76 10.72
N ASP A 190 26.75 -3.26 9.80
CA ASP A 190 26.27 -2.49 8.66
C ASP A 190 25.27 -1.38 9.09
N CYS A 191 24.42 -1.65 10.09
CA CYS A 191 23.56 -0.63 10.69
C CYS A 191 24.36 0.47 11.39
N GLU A 192 25.35 0.10 12.21
CA GLU A 192 26.23 1.03 12.92
C GLU A 192 26.88 2.01 11.93
N LYS A 193 27.45 1.49 10.84
CA LYS A 193 28.05 2.33 9.77
C LYS A 193 27.06 3.27 9.09
N LEU A 194 25.82 2.86 8.91
CA LEU A 194 24.80 3.73 8.29
C LEU A 194 24.33 4.83 9.24
N VAL A 195 24.17 4.51 10.52
CA VAL A 195 23.83 5.49 11.55
C VAL A 195 24.96 6.51 11.73
N GLU A 196 26.23 6.07 11.74
CA GLU A 196 27.40 6.96 11.77
C GLU A 196 27.45 7.92 10.57
N ARG A 197 26.97 7.47 9.40
CA ARG A 197 26.87 8.28 8.18
C ARG A 197 25.60 9.14 8.12
N GLN A 198 24.83 9.20 9.20
CA GLN A 198 23.56 9.91 9.30
C GLN A 198 22.51 9.48 8.25
N HIS A 199 22.52 8.19 7.87
CA HIS A 199 21.52 7.64 6.97
C HIS A 199 20.38 6.97 7.73
N SER A 200 19.14 7.31 7.36
CA SER A 200 17.95 6.66 7.91
C SER A 200 17.80 5.24 7.35
N ILE A 201 17.43 4.30 8.22
CA ILE A 201 17.34 2.86 7.92
C ILE A 201 15.88 2.40 8.03
N LEU A 202 15.46 1.50 7.14
CA LEU A 202 14.18 0.80 7.15
C LEU A 202 14.35 -0.71 7.32
#